data_AF-A0AAV5HDT5-F1
#
_entry.id   AF-A0AAV5HDT5-F1
#
_cell.length_a   1.000
_cell.length_b   1.000
_cell.length_c   1.000
_cell.angle_alpha   90.00
_cell.angle_beta   90.00
_cell.angle_gamma   90.00
#
_symmetry.space_group_name_H-M   'P 1'
#
loop_
_entity.id
_entity.type
_entity.pdbx_description
1 polymer ?
#
loop_
_entity_poly.entity_id
_entity_poly.type
_entity_poly.pdbx_seq_one_letter_code
_entity_poly.pdbx_strand_id
1 'polypeptide(L)' 'MAAVFVNDLLGTLRERGIDLKSGCVVFVGGGALLLRKYLEASEKVGDCFFIEDIKANAMGYGMLYDREKKAGSAHGKKE' A
#
# COMPACT_ATOMS: atom_id res chain seq x y z
N MET A 1 -13.19 -6.12 19.11
CA MET A 1 -13.07 -6.94 17.88
C MET A 1 -12.13 -6.31 16.85
N ALA A 2 -12.42 -5.13 16.28
CA ALA A 2 -11.56 -4.53 15.24
C ALA A 2 -10.11 -4.22 15.70
N ALA A 3 -9.93 -3.71 16.93
CA ALA A 3 -8.60 -3.48 17.49
C ALA A 3 -7.78 -4.78 17.65
N VAL A 4 -8.43 -5.89 18.05
CA VAL A 4 -7.79 -7.21 18.17
C VAL A 4 -7.37 -7.71 16.80
N PHE A 5 -8.28 -7.63 15.82
CA PHE A 5 -7.96 -7.98 14.43
C PHE A 5 -6.75 -7.21 13.89
N VAL A 6 -6.70 -5.88 14.09
CA VAL A 6 -5.56 -5.05 13.67
C VAL A 6 -4.29 -5.47 14.41
N ASN A 7 -4.38 -5.73 15.71
CA ASN A 7 -3.23 -6.15 16.51
C ASN A 7 -2.61 -7.47 16.00
N ASP A 8 -3.47 -8.42 15.62
CA ASP A 8 -3.09 -9.74 15.08
C ASP A 8 -2.55 -9.62 13.65
N LEU A 9 -3.20 -8.80 12.81
CA LEU A 9 -2.74 -8.48 11.46
C LEU A 9 -1.32 -7.92 11.47
N LEU A 10 -1.08 -6.89 12.29
CA LEU A 10 0.25 -6.25 12.40
C LEU A 10 1.29 -7.21 13.01
N GLY A 11 0.87 -8.04 13.96
CA GLY A 11 1.72 -9.12 14.49
C GLY A 11 2.17 -10.09 13.39
N THR A 12 1.22 -10.54 12.58
CA THR A 12 1.47 -11.48 11.47
C THR A 12 2.41 -10.88 10.41
N LEU A 13 2.26 -9.60 10.09
CA LEU A 13 3.15 -8.92 9.13
C LEU A 13 4.60 -8.85 9.66
N ARG A 14 4.76 -8.50 10.94
CA ARG A 14 6.08 -8.45 11.59
C ARG A 14 6.74 -9.83 11.65
N GLU A 15 5.98 -10.88 11.94
CA GLU A 15 6.46 -12.26 11.92
C GLU A 15 6.96 -12.70 10.54
N ARG A 16 6.46 -12.06 9.46
CA ARG A 16 6.96 -12.25 8.09
C ARG A 16 8.17 -11.37 7.73
N GLY A 17 8.74 -10.67 8.71
CA GLY A 17 9.91 -9.81 8.52
C GLY A 17 9.58 -8.44 7.91
N ILE A 18 8.30 -8.03 7.90
CA ILE A 18 7.91 -6.70 7.42
C ILE A 18 8.12 -5.71 8.56
N ASP A 19 9.02 -4.75 8.36
CA ASP A 19 9.23 -3.66 9.30
C ASP A 19 8.13 -2.60 9.14
N LEU A 20 7.27 -2.54 10.15
CA LEU A 20 6.19 -1.57 10.24
C LEU A 20 6.55 -0.38 11.14
N LYS A 21 7.68 -0.42 11.84
CA LYS A 21 8.04 0.57 12.87
C LYS A 21 8.98 1.65 12.35
N SER A 22 10.02 1.26 11.60
CA SER A 22 10.94 2.23 10.97
C SER A 22 10.72 2.39 9.46
N GLY A 23 10.03 1.45 8.83
CA GLY A 23 9.68 1.51 7.42
C GLY A 23 8.62 2.56 7.10
N CYS A 24 8.60 3.03 5.84
CA CYS A 24 7.49 3.84 5.32
C CYS A 24 6.30 2.94 5.02
N VAL A 25 5.25 3.02 5.85
CA VAL A 25 4.06 2.18 5.69
C VAL A 25 2.98 2.96 4.93
N VAL A 26 2.54 2.42 3.79
CA VAL A 26 1.43 2.99 3.01
C VAL A 26 0.28 2.01 2.98
N PHE A 27 -0.85 2.38 3.58
CA PHE A 27 -2.07 1.60 3.56
C PHE A 27 -2.98 2.06 2.42
N VAL A 28 -3.55 1.09 1.69
CA VAL A 28 -4.41 1.33 0.52
C VAL A 28 -5.63 0.42 0.53
N GLY A 29 -6.70 0.85 -0.15
CA GLY A 29 -7.93 0.09 -0.34
C GLY A 29 -8.95 0.24 0.79
N GLY A 30 -10.17 -0.25 0.55
CA GLY A 30 -11.31 -0.02 1.44
C GLY A 30 -11.15 -0.60 2.84
N GLY A 31 -10.52 -1.78 2.97
CA GLY A 31 -10.29 -2.41 4.28
C GLY A 31 -9.33 -1.62 5.16
N ALA A 32 -8.30 -1.03 4.56
CA ALA A 32 -7.37 -0.13 5.26
C ALA A 32 -8.08 1.13 5.75
N LEU A 33 -8.88 1.77 4.89
CA LEU A 33 -9.60 3.00 5.25
C LEU A 33 -10.65 2.75 6.34
N LEU A 34 -11.36 1.61 6.29
CA LEU A 34 -12.30 1.19 7.32
C LEU A 34 -11.63 1.02 8.69
N LEU A 35 -10.38 0.54 8.72
CA LEU A 35 -9.62 0.25 9.93
C LEU A 35 -8.66 1.39 10.33
N ARG A 36 -8.66 2.50 9.60
CA ARG A 36 -7.70 3.61 9.73
C ARG A 36 -7.46 4.03 11.18
N LYS A 37 -8.53 4.30 11.94
CA LYS A 37 -8.44 4.73 13.34
C LYS A 37 -7.70 3.75 14.26
N TYR A 38 -7.76 2.45 13.98
CA TYR A 38 -7.08 1.42 14.77
C TYR A 38 -5.63 1.22 14.32
N LEU A 39 -5.36 1.40 13.02
CA LEU A 39 -4.02 1.33 12.45
C LEU A 39 -3.17 2.52 12.91
N GLU A 40 -3.71 3.74 12.84
CA GLU A 40 -3.04 4.97 13.31
C GLU A 40 -2.80 4.96 14.82
N ALA A 41 -3.72 4.36 15.60
CA ALA A 41 -3.57 4.25 17.05
C ALA A 41 -2.62 3.12 17.49
N SER A 42 -2.13 2.27 16.57
CA SER A 42 -1.29 1.14 16.94
C SER A 42 0.16 1.54 17.14
N GLU A 43 0.70 1.28 18.33
CA GLU A 43 2.14 1.45 18.60
C GLU A 43 3.05 0.51 17.80
N LYS A 44 2.48 -0.50 17.13
CA LYS A 44 3.23 -1.43 16.27
C LYS A 44 3.57 -0.83 14.90
N VAL A 45 2.92 0.28 14.54
CA VAL A 45 3.20 1.04 13.32
C VAL A 45 3.97 2.30 13.72
N GLY A 46 4.95 2.68 12.92
CA GLY A 46 5.61 3.99 12.99
C GLY A 46 4.81 5.02 12.22
N ASP A 47 5.50 5.80 11.38
CA ASP A 47 4.84 6.71 10.45
C ASP A 47 4.12 5.94 9.35
N CYS A 48 2.87 6.30 9.10
CA CYS A 48 2.09 5.68 8.03
C CYS A 48 1.25 6.69 7.25
N PHE A 49 0.97 6.34 6.00
CA PHE A 49 0.16 7.12 5.07
C PHE A 49 -1.02 6.30 4.56
N PHE A 50 -2.11 6.98 4.23
CA PHE A 50 -3.30 6.37 3.66
C PHE A 50 -3.55 6.95 2.27
N ILE A 51 -3.76 6.08 1.29
CA ILE A 51 -4.32 6.50 -0.01
C ILE A 51 -5.84 6.30 0.06
N GLU A 52 -6.56 7.41 0.12
CA GLU A 52 -8.02 7.42 0.33
C GLU A 52 -8.80 7.06 -0.95
N ASP A 53 -8.21 7.24 -2.14
CA ASP A 53 -8.85 6.80 -3.38
C ASP A 53 -8.85 5.26 -3.44
N ILE A 54 -10.03 4.68 -3.24
CA ILE A 54 -10.25 3.23 -3.30
C ILE A 54 -9.86 2.60 -4.64
N LYS A 55 -9.77 3.41 -5.71
CA LYS A 55 -9.33 2.99 -7.06
C LYS A 55 -7.83 3.08 -7.24
N ALA A 56 -7.05 3.39 -6.21
CA ALA A 56 -5.59 3.55 -6.29
C ALA A 56 -4.90 2.37 -7.00
N ASN A 57 -5.34 1.13 -6.73
CA ASN A 57 -4.83 -0.05 -7.42
C ASN A 57 -5.09 0.00 -8.94
N ALA A 58 -6.33 0.29 -9.35
CA ALA A 58 -6.71 0.38 -10.76
C ALA A 58 -5.99 1.54 -11.47
N MET A 59 -5.86 2.69 -10.82
CA MET A 59 -5.09 3.83 -11.35
C MET A 59 -3.62 3.47 -11.52
N GLY A 60 -3.03 2.76 -10.55
CA GLY A 60 -1.65 2.28 -10.63
C GLY A 60 -1.42 1.38 -11.83
N TYR A 61 -2.33 0.44 -12.10
CA TYR A 61 -2.29 -0.38 -13.31
C TYR A 61 -2.41 0.45 -14.60
N GLY A 62 -3.28 1.46 -14.62
CA GLY A 62 -3.37 2.40 -15.75
C GLY A 62 -2.05 3.14 -16.01
N MET A 63 -1.39 3.59 -14.95
CA MET A 63 -0.08 4.26 -15.06
C MET A 63 1.03 3.32 -15.54
N LEU A 64 1.04 2.06 -15.09
CA LEU A 64 1.98 1.05 -15.57
C LEU A 64 1.79 0.79 -17.07
N TYR A 65 0.54 0.57 -17.49
CA TYR A 65 0.20 0.35 -18.90
C TYR A 65 0.66 1.52 -19.80
N ASP A 66 0.39 2.76 -19.39
CA ASP A 66 0.82 3.94 -20.14
C ASP A 66 2.35 4.06 -20.24
N ARG A 67 3.07 3.68 -19.18
CA ARG A 67 4.54 3.68 -19.16
C ARG A 67 5.11 2.63 -20.09
N GLU A 68 4.55 1.42 -20.06
CA GLU A 68 4.98 0.30 -20.91
C GLU A 68 4.71 0.59 -22.39
N LYS A 69 3.53 1.15 -22.71
CA LYS A 69 3.20 1.58 -24.07
C LYS A 69 4.19 2.63 -24.60
N LYS A 70 4.52 3.63 -23.78
CA LYS A 70 5.50 4.68 -24.12
C LYS A 70 6.92 4.12 -24.29
N ALA A 71 7.34 3.19 -23.44
CA ALA A 71 8.63 2.52 -23.53
C ALA A 71 8.76 1.67 -24.81
N GLY A 72 7.69 0.97 -25.19
CA GLY A 72 7.64 0.19 -26.44
C GLY A 72 7.73 1.06 -27.70
N SER A 73 7.10 2.25 -27.71
CA SER A 73 7.21 3.20 -28.84
C SER A 73 8.61 3.82 -28.99
N ALA A 74 9.42 3.85 -27.93
CA ALA A 74 10.79 4.36 -27.99
C ALA A 74 11.80 3.34 -28.55
N HIS A 75 11.50 2.03 -28.47
CA HIS A 75 12.40 0.96 -28.94
C HIS A 75 12.27 0.64 -30.44
N GLY A 76 11.25 1.18 -31.12
CA GLY A 76 10.97 0.96 -32.55
C GLY A 76 11.62 1.95 -33.52
N LYS A 77 12.49 2.85 -33.04
CA LYS A 77 13.29 3.76 -33.89
C LYS A 77 14.77 3.35 -33.87
N LYS A 78 15.09 2.25 -34.53
CA LYS A 78 16.42 2.05 -35.12
C LYS A 78 16.18 1.72 -36.57
N GLU A 79 16.25 2.77 -37.40
CA GLU A 79 16.46 2.67 -38.84
C GLU A 79 17.83 2.06 -39.12
#